data_AF-A0A1F9PHW3-F1
#
_entry.id   AF-A0A1F9PHW3-F1
#
_cell.length_a   1.000
_cell.length_b   1.000
_cell.length_c   1.000
_cell.angle_alpha   90.00
_cell.angle_beta   90.00
_cell.angle_gamma   90.00
#
_symmetry.space_group_name_H-M   'P 1'
#
loop_
_entity.id
_entity.type
_entity.pdbx_description
1 polymer ?
#
loop_
_entity_poly.entity_id
_entity_poly.type
_entity_poly.pdbx_seq_one_letter_code
_entity_poly.pdbx_strand_id
1 'polypeptide(L)'
;MLPPSAPKTAAPLPELAKPLQSATLANGLCLEFYDFSNRYFGDYHRVCIEVRTSLPLDAPVLTAFDPALLTKARALFGVTLTVTRTVERMGVAGAQVEAVKTEIIAGLLHEAHNYLSRPDYPGRLLTAELGRKPTSKLKPTLK
;
A
#
# COMPACT_ATOMS: atom_id res chain seq x y z
N MET A 1 0.18 14.71 31.97
CA MET A 1 0.78 15.57 30.93
C MET A 1 1.21 14.66 29.78
N LEU A 2 0.55 14.77 28.63
CA LEU A 2 1.00 14.12 27.39
C LEU A 2 2.14 14.95 26.82
N PRO A 3 3.26 14.35 26.35
CA PRO A 3 4.30 15.14 25.70
C PRO A 3 3.76 15.75 24.40
N PRO A 4 4.20 16.97 24.05
CA PRO A 4 3.81 17.62 22.81
C PRO A 4 4.29 16.78 21.62
N SER A 5 3.36 16.45 20.72
CA SER A 5 3.67 15.81 19.44
C SER A 5 4.73 16.64 18.71
N ALA A 6 5.93 16.09 18.58
CA ALA A 6 7.00 16.67 17.78
C ALA A 6 6.49 16.93 16.34
N PRO A 7 6.97 18.00 15.68
CA PRO A 7 6.56 18.32 14.32
C PRO A 7 6.81 17.12 13.42
N LYS A 8 5.79 16.73 12.65
CA LYS A 8 5.91 15.76 11.55
C LYS A 8 7.02 16.27 10.63
N THR A 9 8.21 15.67 10.72
CA THR A 9 9.18 15.72 9.63
C THR A 9 8.42 15.26 8.41
N ALA A 10 8.20 16.17 7.46
CA ALA A 10 7.59 15.85 6.20
C ALA A 10 8.43 14.72 5.60
N ALA A 11 7.86 13.51 5.56
CA ALA A 11 8.46 12.41 4.84
C ALA A 11 8.79 12.90 3.42
N PRO A 12 9.96 12.53 2.88
CA PRO A 12 10.31 12.91 1.52
C PRO A 12 9.20 12.46 0.58
N LEU A 13 8.93 13.27 -0.44
CA LEU A 13 7.91 13.03 -1.46
C LEU A 13 7.97 11.55 -1.93
N PRO A 14 6.84 10.82 -1.91
CA PRO A 14 6.78 9.34 -1.96
C PRO A 14 7.18 8.69 -3.30
N GLU A 15 7.79 9.43 -4.21
CA GLU A 15 8.02 9.04 -5.61
C GLU A 15 9.38 8.35 -5.87
N LEU A 16 10.31 8.36 -4.90
CA LEU A 16 11.69 7.84 -5.10
C LEU A 16 12.20 6.83 -4.06
N ALA A 17 11.40 6.45 -3.05
CA ALA A 17 11.84 5.43 -2.10
C ALA A 17 11.90 4.06 -2.79
N LYS A 18 12.98 3.29 -2.59
CA LYS A 18 13.06 1.90 -3.05
C LYS A 18 12.23 1.03 -2.11
N PRO A 19 11.37 0.11 -2.61
CA PRO A 19 10.66 -0.80 -1.75
C PRO A 19 11.64 -1.75 -1.04
N LEU A 20 11.36 -2.06 0.22
CA LEU A 20 12.03 -3.11 0.98
C LEU A 20 11.88 -4.46 0.30
N GLN A 21 10.70 -4.72 -0.24
CA GLN A 21 10.35 -5.95 -0.93
C GLN A 21 9.22 -5.69 -1.93
N SER A 22 9.17 -6.47 -3.00
CA SER A 22 8.06 -6.49 -3.95
C SER A 22 7.65 -7.93 -4.28
N ALA A 23 6.39 -8.11 -4.67
CA ALA A 23 5.85 -9.39 -5.12
C ALA A 23 4.76 -9.17 -6.18
N THR A 24 4.73 -10.05 -7.18
CA THR A 24 3.63 -10.12 -8.16
C THR A 24 2.83 -11.40 -7.92
N LEU A 25 1.52 -11.26 -7.72
CA LEU A 25 0.61 -12.38 -7.50
C LEU A 25 0.16 -12.97 -8.85
N ALA A 26 -0.31 -14.22 -8.82
CA ALA A 26 -0.75 -14.94 -10.03
C ALA A 26 -1.91 -14.25 -10.78
N ASN A 27 -2.68 -13.41 -10.10
CA ASN A 27 -3.78 -12.64 -10.66
C ASN A 27 -3.37 -11.23 -11.10
N GLY A 28 -2.07 -10.97 -11.29
CA GLY A 28 -1.53 -9.72 -11.83
C GLY A 28 -1.43 -8.55 -10.85
N LEU A 29 -1.78 -8.74 -9.58
CA LEU A 29 -1.54 -7.73 -8.55
C LEU A 29 -0.06 -7.62 -8.20
N CYS A 30 0.42 -6.40 -8.11
CA CYS A 30 1.76 -6.08 -7.63
C CYS A 30 1.66 -5.50 -6.21
N LEU A 31 2.52 -5.99 -5.32
CA LEU A 31 2.66 -5.55 -3.95
C LEU A 31 4.04 -4.97 -3.76
N GLU A 32 4.13 -3.78 -3.19
CA GLU A 32 5.38 -3.11 -2.83
C GLU A 32 5.33 -2.66 -1.38
N PHE A 33 6.39 -2.95 -0.62
CA PHE A 33 6.48 -2.66 0.80
C PHE A 33 7.51 -1.57 1.05
N TYR A 34 7.12 -0.48 1.72
CA TYR A 34 7.99 0.66 2.00
C TYR A 34 8.12 0.89 3.50
N ASP A 35 9.32 1.27 3.91
CA ASP A 35 9.62 1.61 5.30
C ASP A 35 9.35 3.08 5.59
N PHE A 36 8.46 3.33 6.55
CA PHE A 36 8.21 4.64 7.12
C PHE A 36 8.41 4.64 8.64
N SER A 37 9.22 3.69 9.13
CA SER A 37 9.52 3.54 10.55
C SER A 37 10.32 4.73 11.08
N ASN A 38 10.10 5.08 12.34
CA ASN A 38 10.82 6.16 13.00
C ASN A 38 11.02 5.87 14.49
N ARG A 39 12.16 6.30 15.02
CA ARG A 39 12.41 6.36 16.47
C ARG A 39 11.51 7.45 17.09
N TYR A 40 10.92 7.20 18.25
CA TYR A 40 10.06 8.21 18.90
C TYR A 40 10.23 8.38 20.41
N PHE A 41 10.86 7.43 21.12
CA PHE A 41 11.13 7.59 22.56
C PHE A 41 12.26 6.67 23.03
N GLY A 42 13.33 7.20 23.64
CA GLY A 42 14.43 6.34 24.11
C GLY A 42 14.97 5.48 22.97
N ASP A 43 15.05 4.15 23.14
CA ASP A 43 15.36 3.18 22.06
C ASP A 43 14.11 2.57 21.41
N TYR A 44 12.93 3.16 21.64
CA TYR A 44 11.67 2.70 21.09
C TYR A 44 11.33 3.37 19.77
N HIS A 45 10.86 2.53 18.85
CA HIS A 45 10.56 2.85 17.47
C HIS A 45 9.10 2.52 17.17
N ARG A 46 8.52 3.31 16.27
CA ARG A 46 7.31 2.96 15.54
C ARG A 46 7.78 2.29 14.26
N VAL A 47 7.48 1.01 14.11
CA VAL A 47 7.64 0.32 12.83
C VAL A 47 6.39 0.60 12.00
N CYS A 48 6.56 1.18 10.82
CA CYS A 48 5.46 1.54 9.92
C CYS A 48 5.80 1.03 8.53
N ILE A 49 5.04 0.04 8.06
CA ILE A 49 5.18 -0.52 6.71
C ILE A 49 3.99 -0.05 5.87
N GLU A 50 4.27 0.65 4.79
CA GLU A 50 3.28 0.98 3.77
C GLU A 50 3.27 -0.12 2.71
N VAL A 51 2.10 -0.68 2.42
CA VAL A 51 1.89 -1.62 1.33
C VAL A 51 1.15 -0.90 0.21
N ARG A 52 1.79 -0.79 -0.95
CA ARG A 52 1.15 -0.35 -2.19
C ARG A 52 0.73 -1.58 -2.97
N THR A 53 -0.56 -1.67 -3.25
CA THR A 53 -1.14 -2.69 -4.11
C THR A 53 -1.50 -2.05 -5.43
N SER A 54 -0.86 -2.46 -6.51
CA SER A 54 -1.11 -1.93 -7.84
C SER A 54 -1.67 -3.01 -8.78
N LEU A 55 -2.64 -2.61 -9.59
CA LEU A 55 -3.28 -3.42 -10.61
C LEU A 55 -3.12 -2.71 -11.96
N PRO A 56 -2.25 -3.21 -12.86
CA PRO A 56 -2.18 -2.73 -14.23
C PRO A 56 -3.53 -2.97 -14.93
N LEU A 57 -4.16 -1.92 -15.45
CA LEU A 57 -5.49 -1.99 -16.06
C LEU A 57 -5.45 -2.56 -17.49
N ASP A 58 -4.27 -2.87 -18.00
CA ASP A 58 -3.98 -3.63 -19.22
C ASP A 58 -3.57 -5.09 -18.93
N ALA A 59 -3.55 -5.51 -17.65
CA ALA A 59 -3.16 -6.86 -17.28
C ALA A 59 -4.05 -7.91 -18.00
N PRO A 60 -3.47 -9.00 -18.56
CA PRO A 60 -4.24 -10.00 -19.31
C PRO A 60 -5.39 -10.63 -18.52
N VAL A 61 -5.22 -10.78 -17.21
CA VAL A 61 -6.25 -11.27 -16.27
C VAL A 61 -7.54 -10.44 -16.34
N LEU A 62 -7.44 -9.15 -16.68
CA LEU A 62 -8.58 -8.26 -16.73
C LEU A 62 -9.42 -8.40 -18.01
N THR A 63 -8.91 -9.07 -19.05
CA THR A 63 -9.65 -9.24 -20.33
C THR A 63 -10.96 -10.00 -20.19
N ALA A 64 -11.09 -10.83 -19.15
CA ALA A 64 -12.32 -11.57 -18.84
C ALA A 64 -13.39 -10.74 -18.10
N PHE A 65 -13.08 -9.50 -17.71
CA PHE A 65 -13.99 -8.63 -16.96
C PHE A 65 -14.81 -7.73 -17.89
N ASP A 66 -15.89 -7.16 -17.36
CA ASP A 66 -16.78 -6.26 -18.09
C ASP A 66 -15.99 -5.09 -18.74
N PRO A 67 -16.00 -4.97 -20.08
CA PRO A 67 -15.33 -3.88 -20.79
C PRO A 67 -15.79 -2.48 -20.36
N ALA A 68 -17.06 -2.31 -19.97
CA ALA A 68 -17.57 -1.04 -19.48
C ALA A 68 -16.98 -0.66 -18.12
N LEU A 69 -16.79 -1.64 -17.23
CA LEU A 69 -16.09 -1.48 -15.95
C LEU A 69 -14.64 -1.04 -16.17
N LEU A 70 -13.92 -1.72 -17.07
CA LEU A 70 -12.51 -1.40 -17.36
C LEU A 70 -12.36 -0.02 -17.99
N THR A 71 -13.28 0.37 -18.87
CA THR A 71 -13.30 1.70 -19.49
C THR A 71 -13.47 2.78 -18.43
N LYS A 72 -14.42 2.60 -17.50
CA LYS A 72 -14.61 3.51 -16.36
C LYS A 72 -13.39 3.56 -15.45
N ALA A 73 -12.80 2.41 -15.14
CA ALA A 73 -11.60 2.33 -14.30
C ALA A 73 -10.43 3.09 -14.93
N ARG A 74 -10.18 2.91 -16.24
CA ARG A 74 -9.10 3.62 -16.95
C ARG A 74 -9.36 5.12 -17.02
N ALA A 75 -10.61 5.52 -17.23
CA ALA A 75 -10.97 6.94 -17.23
C ALA A 75 -10.71 7.61 -15.87
N LEU A 76 -10.85 6.88 -14.76
CA LEU A 76 -10.69 7.42 -13.41
C LEU A 76 -9.26 7.28 -12.86
N PHE A 77 -8.59 6.16 -13.13
CA PHE A 77 -7.30 5.79 -12.52
C PHE A 77 -6.13 5.80 -13.52
N GLY A 78 -6.38 6.01 -14.81
CA GLY A 78 -5.34 5.97 -15.85
C GLY A 78 -4.99 4.54 -16.24
N VAL A 79 -3.69 4.20 -16.24
CA VAL A 79 -3.20 2.87 -16.67
C VAL A 79 -3.07 1.86 -15.52
N THR A 80 -3.01 2.34 -14.27
CA THR A 80 -2.80 1.51 -13.09
C THR A 80 -3.68 1.99 -11.95
N LEU A 81 -4.44 1.08 -11.36
CA LEU A 81 -5.11 1.34 -10.08
C LEU A 81 -4.13 1.04 -8.94
N THR A 82 -3.87 2.03 -8.07
CA THR A 82 -3.02 1.85 -6.89
C THR A 82 -3.81 2.11 -5.61
N VAL A 83 -3.78 1.15 -4.69
CA VAL A 83 -4.37 1.25 -3.35
C VAL A 83 -3.27 1.09 -2.31
N THR A 84 -3.27 1.99 -1.33
CA THR A 84 -2.24 2.02 -0.29
C THR A 84 -2.88 1.72 1.07
N ARG A 85 -2.20 0.89 1.87
CA ARG A 85 -2.51 0.69 3.29
C ARG A 85 -1.25 0.74 4.13
N THR A 86 -1.36 1.15 5.38
CA THR A 86 -0.24 1.12 6.34
C THR A 86 -0.52 0.12 7.46
N VAL A 87 0.55 -0.54 7.92
CA VAL A 87 0.54 -1.41 9.09
C VAL A 87 1.59 -0.90 10.05
N GLU A 88 1.19 -0.70 11.30
CA GLU A 88 2.05 -0.07 12.31
C GLU A 88 2.19 -0.96 13.54
N ARG A 89 3.40 -0.96 14.12
CA ARG A 89 3.70 -1.53 15.43
C ARG A 89 4.47 -0.52 16.28
N MET A 90 3.91 -0.17 17.42
CA MET A 90 4.48 0.80 18.36
C MET A 90 5.38 0.13 19.39
N GLY A 91 6.28 0.88 20.01
CA GLY A 91 7.06 0.41 21.17
C GLY A 91 8.07 -0.67 20.84
N VAL A 92 8.62 -0.70 19.62
CA VAL A 92 9.60 -1.70 19.21
C VAL A 92 10.99 -1.26 19.66
N ALA A 93 11.69 -2.09 20.43
CA ALA A 93 13.08 -1.82 20.81
C ALA A 93 13.97 -1.78 19.56
N GLY A 94 15.00 -0.92 19.55
CA GLY A 94 15.85 -0.68 18.38
C GLY A 94 16.46 -1.97 17.83
N ALA A 95 16.93 -2.85 18.72
CA ALA A 95 17.47 -4.16 18.37
C ALA A 95 16.46 -5.11 17.68
N GLN A 96 15.15 -4.84 17.79
CA GLN A 96 14.08 -5.68 17.23
C GLN A 96 13.46 -5.10 15.96
N VAL A 97 13.80 -3.86 15.57
CA VAL A 97 13.14 -3.15 14.47
C VAL A 97 13.16 -3.95 13.17
N GLU A 98 14.34 -4.44 12.75
CA GLU A 98 14.46 -5.19 11.50
C GLU A 98 13.68 -6.52 11.54
N ALA A 99 13.76 -7.25 12.65
CA ALA A 99 13.01 -8.49 12.81
C ALA A 99 11.49 -8.26 12.73
N VAL A 100 10.99 -7.18 13.34
CA VAL A 100 9.57 -6.81 13.28
C VAL A 100 9.16 -6.38 11.87
N LYS A 101 10.00 -5.66 11.12
CA LYS A 101 9.71 -5.33 9.71
C LYS A 101 9.56 -6.61 8.88
N THR A 102 10.49 -7.55 9.01
CA THR A 102 10.44 -8.84 8.31
C THR A 102 9.19 -9.64 8.68
N GLU A 103 8.84 -9.69 9.97
CA GLU A 103 7.62 -10.36 10.44
C GLU A 103 6.35 -9.76 9.82
N ILE A 104 6.24 -8.42 9.83
CA ILE A 104 5.09 -7.72 9.25
C ILE A 104 4.98 -8.01 7.75
N ILE A 105 6.08 -7.89 7.00
CA ILE A 105 6.09 -8.16 5.55
C ILE A 105 5.73 -9.62 5.27
N ALA A 106 6.30 -10.57 6.01
CA ALA A 106 6.01 -11.99 5.86
C ALA A 106 4.53 -12.31 6.14
N GLY A 107 3.95 -11.74 7.19
CA GLY A 107 2.53 -11.90 7.50
C GLY A 107 1.63 -11.35 6.39
N LEU A 108 1.96 -10.15 5.88
CA LEU A 108 1.20 -9.53 4.80
C LEU A 108 1.28 -10.32 3.48
N LEU A 109 2.45 -10.89 3.17
CA LEU A 109 2.62 -11.77 2.01
C LEU A 109 1.86 -13.08 2.18
N HIS A 110 1.85 -13.66 3.37
CA HIS A 110 1.08 -14.86 3.66
C HIS A 110 -0.43 -14.62 3.46
N GLU A 111 -0.96 -13.51 4.00
CA GLU A 111 -2.34 -13.08 3.76
C GLU A 111 -2.62 -12.82 2.28
N ALA A 112 -1.68 -12.17 1.59
CA ALA A 112 -1.79 -11.89 0.16
C ALA A 112 -1.88 -13.16 -0.69
N HIS A 113 -1.08 -14.16 -0.37
CA HIS A 113 -1.13 -15.45 -1.06
C HIS A 113 -2.48 -16.15 -0.87
N ASN A 114 -3.06 -16.09 0.32
CA ASN A 114 -4.32 -16.77 0.61
C ASN A 114 -5.55 -16.03 0.09
N TYR A 115 -5.58 -14.70 0.24
CA TYR A 115 -6.75 -13.89 -0.06
C TYR A 115 -6.61 -13.07 -1.33
N LEU A 116 -5.51 -12.31 -1.46
CA LEU A 116 -5.33 -11.39 -2.60
C LEU A 116 -5.02 -12.12 -3.90
N SER A 117 -4.51 -13.36 -3.86
CA SER A 117 -4.19 -14.14 -5.08
C SER A 117 -5.41 -14.81 -5.72
N ARG A 118 -6.61 -14.65 -5.13
CA ARG A 118 -7.82 -15.25 -5.70
C ARG A 118 -8.12 -14.67 -7.09
N PRO A 119 -8.58 -15.48 -8.06
CA PRO A 119 -8.87 -15.01 -9.41
C PRO A 119 -9.96 -13.93 -9.49
N ASP A 120 -10.93 -13.94 -8.57
CA ASP A 120 -12.03 -12.98 -8.52
C ASP A 120 -11.65 -11.64 -7.87
N TYR A 121 -10.52 -11.60 -7.14
CA TYR A 121 -10.14 -10.44 -6.35
C TYR A 121 -9.92 -9.14 -7.17
N PRO A 122 -9.23 -9.15 -8.33
CA PRO A 122 -9.01 -7.93 -9.12
C PRO A 122 -10.32 -7.22 -9.52
N GLY A 123 -11.35 -7.98 -9.90
CA GLY A 123 -12.67 -7.42 -10.19
C GLY A 123 -13.34 -6.80 -8.97
N ARG A 124 -13.26 -7.47 -7.81
CA ARG A 124 -13.81 -6.95 -6.55
C ARG A 124 -13.10 -5.67 -6.12
N LEU A 125 -11.78 -5.62 -6.27
CA LEU A 125 -10.98 -4.42 -6.02
C LEU A 125 -11.43 -3.27 -6.94
N LEU A 126 -11.55 -3.51 -8.24
CA LEU A 126 -12.03 -2.52 -9.21
C LEU A 126 -13.42 -1.98 -8.86
N THR A 127 -14.38 -2.87 -8.58
CA THR A 127 -15.74 -2.47 -8.20
C THR A 127 -15.74 -1.66 -6.90
N ALA A 128 -14.95 -2.06 -5.90
CA ALA A 128 -14.85 -1.35 -4.63
C ALA A 128 -14.27 0.06 -4.80
N GLU A 129 -13.19 0.21 -5.56
CA GLU A 129 -12.54 1.51 -5.78
C GLU A 129 -13.35 2.42 -6.70
N LEU A 130 -14.08 1.88 -7.68
CA LEU A 130 -15.05 2.66 -8.47
C LEU A 130 -16.27 3.11 -7.65
N GLY A 131 -16.66 2.33 -6.65
CA GLY A 131 -17.75 2.67 -5.72
C GLY A 131 -17.33 3.63 -4.60
N ARG A 132 -16.03 3.82 -4.38
CA ARG A 132 -15.52 4.76 -3.40
C ARG A 132 -15.80 6.19 -3.88
N LYS A 133 -16.56 6.94 -3.08
CA LYS A 133 -16.62 8.40 -3.26
C LYS A 133 -15.19 8.93 -3.14
N PRO A 134 -14.74 9.85 -4.02
CA PRO A 134 -13.42 10.44 -3.91
C PRO A 134 -13.33 11.13 -2.55
N THR A 135 -12.66 10.50 -1.58
CA THR A 135 -12.27 11.17 -0.37
C THR A 135 -11.16 12.12 -0.77
N SER A 136 -11.51 13.39 -0.93
CA SER A 136 -10.59 14.50 -1.14
C SER A 136 -9.47 14.46 -0.09
N LYS A 137 -8.36 13.81 -0.45
CA LYS A 137 -7.02 13.98 0.11
C LYS A 137 -5.99 13.92 -1.03
N LEU A 138 -6.34 14.47 -2.19
CA LEU A 138 -5.32 14.96 -3.12
C LEU A 138 -4.92 16.33 -2.58
N LYS A 139 -3.75 16.42 -1.95
CA LYS A 139 -3.10 17.72 -1.83
C LYS A 139 -2.77 18.14 -3.27
N PRO A 140 -3.32 19.25 -3.78
CA PRO A 140 -2.92 19.74 -5.09
C PRO A 140 -1.46 20.16 -4.99
N THR A 141 -0.60 19.51 -5.77
CA THR A 141 0.72 20.03 -6.09
C THR A 141 0.47 21.28 -6.94
N LEU A 142 0.53 22.47 -6.34
CA LEU A 142 0.56 23.71 -7.11
C LEU A 142 1.88 23.75 -7.89
N LYS A 143 1.74 24.08 -9.18
CA LYS A 143 2.82 24.44 -10.09
C LYS A 143 3.55 25.69 -9.63
#